data_AF-V4T525-F1
#
_entry.id   AF-V4T525-F1
#
_cell.length_a   1.000
_cell.length_b   1.000
_cell.length_c   1.000
_cell.angle_alpha   90.00
_cell.angle_beta   90.00
_cell.angle_gamma   90.00
#
_symmetry.space_group_name_H-M   'P 1'
#
loop_
_entity.id
_entity.type
_entity.pdbx_description
1 polymer ?
#
loop_
_entity_poly.entity_id
_entity_poly.type
_entity_poly.pdbx_seq_one_letter_code
_entity_poly.pdbx_strand_id
1 'polypeptide(L)'
;MSQSFMPIMYNVDENTTLYCPEADNKASREFSNNLKCLLEKNLYQLAEDSIYYNASEGESPDTVYGLYLCRIDVSMQSCQNCIVAAGETVMQKCNGTKRAIVWSDECMIRYSDTSLPVLDVDTITCSGSKQNVTVPVPDSFAEILTQSFKDMIDSIIHSYATEATNITTSVSLNGFVQCIPELSIDDCQYCLEHAVEYMPECLSGGHSRVKVLLPSCNMRYELKPLPNSKVPATLAPGPIPSATSKTGNTNEEKAKQVVQFILSGGGKTGDDKGDDYSYKILRGKKKVESQGLPFFPLDLIHQATHNFSNENKLGEGGFGPVYKGIFADGKEIAVKRLSRSSGQGLQEFKNEVTLIAKLQHKNLVRLLGCCLEGNEVLLVYEYMPNKSLDFLLFDSRLKIIHRDLKASNVLLDHEMNQKISDFGMARIFGGNQNESNTNRVVGTFGYMAPEYAMEGLFSVKSDVFSFGVLLLEIISGRKNTRFYLYEQGQSLLTYTWKLWCEGNAQGLVDPVLKQSFILEELLKRIHIGLLCVQEDPADRPTVSSVVVMLAIDTITLPQPTQPAFSVGRVKSSSDLKVCSANEVTLSTVSPR
;
A
#
# COMPACT_ATOMS: atom_id res chain seq x y z
N MET A 1 -51.00 -15.16 -0.35
CA MET A 1 -50.24 -13.91 -0.35
C MET A 1 -49.68 -13.73 1.06
N SER A 2 -48.47 -14.23 1.30
CA SER A 2 -47.82 -14.14 2.61
C SER A 2 -47.40 -12.69 2.82
N GLN A 3 -47.97 -12.05 3.84
CA GLN A 3 -47.48 -10.78 4.38
C GLN A 3 -46.05 -11.01 4.87
N SER A 4 -45.06 -10.42 4.18
CA SER A 4 -43.69 -10.31 4.67
C SER A 4 -43.71 -9.41 5.90
N PHE A 5 -43.51 -9.99 7.08
CA PHE A 5 -43.24 -9.25 8.30
C PHE A 5 -41.96 -8.45 8.08
N MET A 6 -42.08 -7.14 7.83
CA MET A 6 -40.93 -6.25 7.85
C MET A 6 -40.35 -6.26 9.28
N PRO A 7 -39.08 -6.65 9.46
CA PRO A 7 -38.46 -6.64 10.77
C PRO A 7 -38.38 -5.19 11.30
N ILE A 8 -38.60 -5.03 12.61
CA ILE A 8 -38.67 -3.71 13.22
C ILE A 8 -37.26 -3.11 13.28
N MET A 9 -37.10 -1.99 12.61
CA MET A 9 -35.89 -1.18 12.65
C MET A 9 -36.12 0.09 13.44
N TYR A 10 -35.16 0.42 14.30
CA TYR A 10 -35.24 1.59 15.15
C TYR A 10 -34.07 2.53 14.82
N ASN A 11 -34.37 3.75 14.39
CA ASN A 11 -33.38 4.82 14.43
C ASN A 11 -33.25 5.28 15.88
N VAL A 12 -32.08 5.02 16.48
CA VAL A 12 -31.79 5.38 17.87
C VAL A 12 -31.53 6.89 17.96
N ASP A 13 -30.80 7.42 16.98
CA ASP A 13 -30.53 8.84 16.75
C ASP A 13 -30.19 9.08 15.25
N GLU A 14 -29.68 10.26 14.88
CA GLU A 14 -29.34 10.60 13.49
C GLU A 14 -28.17 9.78 12.90
N ASN A 15 -27.34 9.17 13.76
CA ASN A 15 -26.12 8.47 13.40
C ASN A 15 -26.17 6.96 13.69
N THR A 16 -27.14 6.51 14.49
CA THR A 16 -27.25 5.12 14.94
C THR A 16 -28.56 4.47 14.52
N THR A 17 -28.44 3.38 13.74
CA THR A 17 -29.55 2.53 13.32
C THR A 17 -29.44 1.17 14.00
N LEU A 18 -30.56 0.67 14.53
CA LEU A 18 -30.64 -0.56 15.32
C LEU A 18 -31.65 -1.53 14.69
N TYR A 19 -31.25 -2.79 14.55
CA TYR A 19 -32.06 -3.88 14.02
C TYR A 19 -32.15 -5.02 15.03
N CYS A 20 -33.37 -5.33 15.48
CA CYS A 20 -33.64 -6.36 16.49
C CYS A 20 -34.91 -7.15 16.12
N PRO A 21 -34.77 -8.34 15.50
CA PRO A 21 -35.93 -9.10 15.05
C PRO A 21 -36.63 -9.77 16.24
N GLU A 22 -37.88 -9.35 16.51
CA GLU A 22 -38.67 -9.83 17.67
C GLU A 22 -39.36 -11.19 17.46
N ALA A 23 -39.62 -11.61 16.23
CA ALA A 23 -40.37 -12.85 15.96
C ALA A 23 -39.52 -14.11 16.25
N ASP A 24 -40.00 -14.95 17.18
CA ASP A 24 -39.43 -16.25 17.62
C ASP A 24 -38.00 -16.26 18.20
N ASN A 25 -37.39 -15.09 18.44
CA ASN A 25 -35.99 -14.96 18.86
C ASN A 25 -35.79 -14.66 20.37
N LYS A 26 -36.57 -15.27 21.28
CA LYS A 26 -36.39 -15.04 22.72
C LYS A 26 -35.12 -15.73 23.25
N ALA A 27 -34.20 -14.92 23.76
CA ALA A 27 -32.99 -15.38 24.44
C ALA A 27 -33.31 -15.96 25.82
N SER A 28 -32.57 -16.99 26.22
CA SER A 28 -32.59 -17.49 27.60
C SER A 28 -31.88 -16.50 28.53
N ARG A 29 -32.04 -16.67 29.85
CA ARG A 29 -31.30 -15.86 30.82
C ARG A 29 -29.78 -16.08 30.69
N GLU A 30 -29.36 -17.30 30.36
CA GLU A 30 -27.95 -17.64 30.20
C GLU A 30 -27.36 -17.00 28.94
N PHE A 31 -28.09 -17.06 27.83
CA PHE A 31 -27.72 -16.35 26.60
C PHE A 31 -27.53 -14.85 26.84
N SER A 32 -28.45 -14.20 27.58
CA SER A 32 -28.32 -12.77 27.91
C SER A 32 -27.11 -12.47 28.81
N ASN A 33 -26.74 -13.38 29.72
CA ASN A 33 -25.53 -13.24 30.53
C ASN A 33 -24.27 -13.38 29.68
N ASN A 34 -24.25 -14.37 28.77
CA ASN A 34 -23.16 -14.60 27.83
C ASN A 34 -22.98 -13.41 26.88
N LEU A 35 -24.08 -12.85 26.37
CA LEU A 35 -24.06 -11.63 25.55
C LEU A 35 -23.44 -10.45 26.30
N LYS A 36 -23.82 -10.25 27.57
CA LYS A 36 -23.22 -9.20 28.39
C LYS A 36 -21.71 -9.40 28.56
N CYS A 37 -21.28 -10.64 28.84
CA CYS A 37 -19.86 -10.97 28.98
C CYS A 37 -19.09 -10.77 27.66
N LEU A 38 -19.68 -11.19 26.53
CA LEU A 38 -19.13 -10.98 25.18
C LEU A 38 -18.91 -9.50 24.88
N LEU A 39 -19.90 -8.65 25.15
CA LEU A 39 -19.84 -7.20 24.88
C LEU A 39 -18.85 -6.48 25.82
N GLU A 40 -18.89 -6.76 27.12
CA GLU A 40 -18.11 -6.03 28.13
C GLU A 40 -16.66 -6.51 28.26
N LYS A 41 -16.37 -7.77 27.89
CA LYS A 41 -15.02 -8.35 28.01
C LYS A 41 -14.40 -8.63 26.65
N ASN A 42 -14.97 -9.56 25.90
CA ASN A 42 -14.29 -10.11 24.72
C ASN A 42 -14.23 -9.12 23.56
N LEU A 43 -15.32 -8.43 23.24
CA LEU A 43 -15.35 -7.45 22.16
C LEU A 43 -14.72 -6.12 22.59
N TYR A 44 -14.87 -5.71 23.86
CA TYR A 44 -14.31 -4.45 24.36
C TYR A 44 -12.80 -4.50 24.63
N GLN A 45 -12.29 -5.51 25.36
CA GLN A 45 -10.86 -5.56 25.74
C GLN A 45 -9.94 -5.83 24.56
N LEU A 46 -10.46 -6.38 23.46
CA LEU A 46 -9.71 -6.70 22.24
C LEU A 46 -9.93 -5.68 21.13
N ALA A 47 -10.61 -4.56 21.43
CA ALA A 47 -10.77 -3.40 20.54
C ALA A 47 -9.58 -2.42 20.57
N GLU A 48 -8.49 -2.73 21.28
CA GLU A 48 -7.28 -1.90 21.31
C GLU A 48 -6.38 -2.05 20.09
N ASP A 49 -6.46 -3.19 19.39
CA ASP A 49 -5.44 -3.57 18.40
C ASP A 49 -5.97 -3.84 16.98
N SER A 50 -7.29 -3.73 16.73
CA SER A 50 -7.88 -4.09 15.43
C SER A 50 -9.13 -3.27 15.07
N ILE A 51 -9.37 -3.09 13.76
CA ILE A 51 -10.61 -2.52 13.21
C ILE A 51 -11.75 -3.54 13.11
N TYR A 52 -11.47 -4.81 13.33
CA TYR A 52 -12.43 -5.90 13.25
C TYR A 52 -12.05 -6.99 14.23
N TYR A 53 -13.04 -7.54 14.91
CA TYR A 53 -12.86 -8.71 15.75
C TYR A 53 -14.16 -9.47 15.86
N ASN A 54 -14.08 -10.79 15.86
CA ASN A 54 -15.20 -11.67 16.24
C ASN A 54 -14.80 -12.53 17.44
N ALA A 55 -15.80 -12.91 18.21
CA ALA A 55 -15.64 -13.81 19.34
C ALA A 55 -16.95 -14.55 19.61
N SER A 56 -16.83 -15.62 20.40
CA SER A 56 -17.97 -16.33 20.98
C SER A 56 -17.84 -16.40 22.49
N GLU A 57 -18.98 -16.46 23.18
CA GLU A 57 -19.04 -16.63 24.62
C GLU A 57 -20.13 -17.65 24.99
N GLY A 58 -19.84 -18.51 25.97
CA GLY A 58 -20.76 -19.54 26.45
C GLY A 58 -20.75 -20.85 25.65
N GLU A 59 -21.49 -21.83 26.16
CA GLU A 59 -21.58 -23.19 25.58
C GLU A 59 -22.97 -23.47 25.02
N SER A 60 -23.04 -24.44 24.09
CA SER A 60 -24.30 -24.85 23.46
C SER A 60 -25.32 -25.31 24.54
N PRO A 61 -26.59 -24.86 24.48
CA PRO A 61 -27.26 -24.15 23.38
C PRO A 61 -27.26 -22.61 23.49
N ASP A 62 -26.58 -22.04 24.49
CA ASP A 62 -26.61 -20.61 24.84
C ASP A 62 -25.33 -19.86 24.42
N THR A 63 -24.56 -20.43 23.48
CA THR A 63 -23.42 -19.75 22.86
C THR A 63 -23.88 -18.51 22.10
N VAL A 64 -23.19 -17.40 22.33
CA VAL A 64 -23.40 -16.13 21.63
C VAL A 64 -22.18 -15.87 20.78
N TYR A 65 -22.38 -15.59 19.50
CA TYR A 65 -21.35 -15.13 18.59
C TYR A 65 -21.53 -13.64 18.35
N GLY A 66 -20.44 -12.88 18.31
CA GLY A 66 -20.52 -11.47 18.04
C GLY A 66 -19.27 -10.94 17.38
N LEU A 67 -19.42 -9.81 16.72
CA LEU A 67 -18.35 -9.09 16.08
C LEU A 67 -18.56 -7.58 16.19
N TYR A 68 -17.46 -6.85 16.08
CA TYR A 68 -17.49 -5.43 15.74
C TYR A 68 -16.72 -5.17 14.45
N LEU A 69 -17.10 -4.10 13.76
CA LEU A 69 -16.40 -3.56 12.60
C LEU A 69 -16.28 -2.04 12.75
N CYS A 70 -15.07 -1.54 13.00
CA CYS A 70 -14.74 -0.13 12.98
C CYS A 70 -14.68 0.39 11.54
N ARG A 71 -15.07 1.63 11.34
CA ARG A 71 -14.77 2.36 10.11
C ARG A 71 -13.27 2.65 10.05
N ILE A 72 -12.65 2.45 8.90
CA ILE A 72 -11.18 2.48 8.81
C ILE A 72 -10.55 3.87 8.95
N ASP A 73 -11.30 4.94 8.71
CA ASP A 73 -10.87 6.34 8.82
C ASP A 73 -11.17 6.96 10.21
N VAL A 74 -11.73 6.19 11.16
CA VAL A 74 -11.93 6.67 12.54
C VAL A 74 -10.77 6.32 13.44
N SER A 75 -10.51 7.16 14.45
CA SER A 75 -9.49 6.85 15.45
C SER A 75 -9.90 5.62 16.27
N MET A 76 -8.92 4.84 16.72
CA MET A 76 -9.19 3.66 17.57
C MET A 76 -9.95 4.04 18.84
N GLN A 77 -9.65 5.20 19.44
CA GLN A 77 -10.39 5.71 20.59
C GLN A 77 -11.86 5.99 20.25
N SER A 78 -12.13 6.60 19.09
CA SER A 78 -13.50 6.85 18.63
C SER A 78 -14.24 5.53 18.38
N CYS A 79 -13.58 4.53 17.80
CA CYS A 79 -14.20 3.23 17.59
C CYS A 79 -14.49 2.53 18.92
N GLN A 80 -13.55 2.51 19.87
CA GLN A 80 -13.77 1.92 21.19
C GLN A 80 -14.96 2.54 21.92
N ASN A 81 -15.05 3.87 21.91
CA ASN A 81 -16.17 4.58 22.50
C ASN A 81 -17.50 4.18 21.80
N CYS A 82 -17.47 4.03 20.47
CA CYS A 82 -18.61 3.54 19.70
C CYS A 82 -18.99 2.10 20.08
N ILE A 83 -18.02 1.21 20.24
CA ILE A 83 -18.26 -0.20 20.60
C ILE A 83 -18.97 -0.29 21.96
N VAL A 84 -18.50 0.48 22.95
CA VAL A 84 -19.13 0.56 24.27
C VAL A 84 -20.56 1.08 24.16
N ALA A 85 -20.75 2.22 23.49
CA ALA A 85 -22.06 2.84 23.34
C ALA A 85 -23.06 1.95 22.57
N ALA A 86 -22.59 1.27 21.53
CA ALA A 86 -23.39 0.31 20.76
C ALA A 86 -23.75 -0.92 21.59
N GLY A 87 -22.82 -1.44 22.39
CA GLY A 87 -23.06 -2.54 23.33
C GLY A 87 -24.10 -2.17 24.40
N GLU A 88 -24.00 -0.97 24.98
CA GLU A 88 -25.00 -0.45 25.92
C GLU A 88 -26.37 -0.29 25.25
N THR A 89 -26.40 0.21 24.01
CA THR A 89 -27.62 0.36 23.21
C THR A 89 -28.32 -0.99 22.97
N VAL A 90 -27.55 -2.03 22.63
CA VAL A 90 -28.04 -3.41 22.50
C VAL A 90 -28.68 -3.87 23.80
N MET A 91 -27.96 -3.74 24.93
CA MET A 91 -28.42 -4.23 26.22
C MET A 91 -29.69 -3.50 26.72
N GLN A 92 -29.85 -2.23 26.35
CA GLN A 92 -31.02 -1.43 26.74
C GLN A 92 -32.23 -1.68 25.84
N LYS A 93 -32.03 -1.72 24.52
CA LYS A 93 -33.14 -1.69 23.54
C LYS A 93 -33.49 -3.05 22.96
N CYS A 94 -32.57 -4.01 22.99
CA CYS A 94 -32.76 -5.36 22.40
C CYS A 94 -32.60 -6.47 23.43
N ASN A 95 -32.88 -6.14 24.69
CA ASN A 95 -32.82 -7.10 25.77
C ASN A 95 -33.75 -8.29 25.49
N GLY A 96 -33.19 -9.49 25.49
CA GLY A 96 -33.93 -10.73 25.29
C GLY A 96 -34.06 -11.18 23.83
N THR A 97 -33.39 -10.54 22.86
CA THR A 97 -33.29 -11.07 21.49
C THR A 97 -32.01 -11.88 21.29
N LYS A 98 -32.09 -12.94 20.47
CA LYS A 98 -30.94 -13.78 20.10
C LYS A 98 -30.04 -13.18 19.00
N ARG A 99 -30.49 -12.12 18.34
CA ARG A 99 -29.78 -11.43 17.27
C ARG A 99 -30.03 -9.93 17.36
N ALA A 100 -29.01 -9.14 17.08
CA ALA A 100 -29.17 -7.72 16.78
C ALA A 100 -28.00 -7.20 15.96
N ILE A 101 -28.23 -6.06 15.32
CA ILE A 101 -27.20 -5.29 14.63
C ILE A 101 -27.36 -3.81 14.99
N VAL A 102 -26.26 -3.18 15.35
CA VAL A 102 -26.15 -1.73 15.53
C VAL A 102 -25.20 -1.19 14.48
N TRP A 103 -25.66 -0.24 13.67
CA TRP A 103 -24.81 0.53 12.78
C TRP A 103 -24.73 1.97 13.28
N SER A 104 -23.56 2.36 13.75
CA SER A 104 -23.22 3.74 14.10
C SER A 104 -22.28 4.35 13.06
N ASP A 105 -21.94 5.63 13.19
CA ASP A 105 -21.04 6.30 12.23
C ASP A 105 -19.64 5.73 12.29
N GLU A 106 -19.16 5.37 13.47
CA GLU A 106 -17.79 4.95 13.73
C GLU A 106 -17.62 3.43 13.73
N CYS A 107 -18.66 2.66 14.05
CA CYS A 107 -18.58 1.21 14.17
C CYS A 107 -19.92 0.51 13.88
N MET A 108 -19.85 -0.78 13.61
CA MET A 108 -20.97 -1.70 13.61
C MET A 108 -20.74 -2.79 14.65
N ILE A 109 -21.77 -3.18 15.40
CA ILE A 109 -21.78 -4.38 16.24
C ILE A 109 -22.88 -5.31 15.78
N ARG A 110 -22.57 -6.61 15.71
CA ARG A 110 -23.54 -7.66 15.41
C ARG A 110 -23.35 -8.82 16.38
N TYR A 111 -24.45 -9.38 16.88
CA TYR A 111 -24.42 -10.67 17.57
C TYR A 111 -25.52 -11.60 17.08
N SER A 112 -25.30 -12.90 17.28
CA SER A 112 -26.19 -13.97 16.85
C SER A 112 -26.04 -15.22 17.72
N ASP A 113 -27.07 -16.07 17.69
CA ASP A 113 -27.05 -17.46 18.17
C ASP A 113 -26.45 -18.44 17.15
N THR A 114 -26.02 -17.95 15.99
CA THR A 114 -25.31 -18.71 14.95
C THR A 114 -23.90 -18.16 14.75
N SER A 115 -22.98 -19.03 14.32
CA SER A 115 -21.59 -18.67 14.11
C SER A 115 -21.45 -17.49 13.13
N LEU A 116 -20.59 -16.54 13.46
CA LEU A 116 -20.24 -15.40 12.63
C LEU A 116 -18.72 -15.44 12.33
N PRO A 117 -18.26 -14.83 11.23
CA PRO A 117 -19.04 -14.12 10.22
C PRO A 117 -19.67 -15.05 9.17
N VAL A 118 -20.82 -14.62 8.64
CA VAL A 118 -21.51 -15.24 7.51
C VAL A 118 -21.96 -14.12 6.58
N LEU A 119 -21.87 -14.34 5.26
CA LEU A 119 -22.43 -13.43 4.26
C LEU A 119 -23.94 -13.27 4.49
N ASP A 120 -24.36 -12.05 4.79
CA ASP A 120 -25.74 -11.68 5.06
C ASP A 120 -26.04 -10.35 4.37
N VAL A 121 -26.85 -10.45 3.32
CA VAL A 121 -27.33 -9.35 2.49
C VAL A 121 -28.84 -9.14 2.63
N ASP A 122 -29.53 -10.01 3.37
CA ASP A 122 -30.99 -10.01 3.49
C ASP A 122 -31.49 -8.84 4.32
N THR A 123 -30.68 -8.39 5.28
CA THR A 123 -30.96 -7.18 6.06
C THR A 123 -30.28 -6.00 5.39
N ILE A 124 -31.05 -5.10 4.80
CA ILE A 124 -30.53 -3.88 4.19
C ILE A 124 -31.33 -2.67 4.62
N THR A 125 -30.64 -1.57 4.86
CA THR A 125 -31.29 -0.30 5.16
C THR A 125 -30.48 0.90 4.75
N CYS A 126 -31.14 2.05 4.73
CA CYS A 126 -30.54 3.34 4.48
C CYS A 126 -30.79 4.33 5.59
N SER A 127 -29.74 5.06 5.94
CA SER A 127 -29.77 6.18 6.87
C SER A 127 -29.16 7.41 6.17
N GLY A 128 -29.76 8.58 6.36
CA GLY A 128 -29.31 9.80 5.71
C GLY A 128 -29.72 11.05 6.49
N SER A 129 -28.91 12.09 6.42
CA SER A 129 -29.23 13.37 7.05
C SER A 129 -30.16 14.18 6.15
N LYS A 130 -31.27 14.68 6.70
CA LYS A 130 -32.11 15.70 6.05
C LYS A 130 -31.53 17.08 6.33
N GLN A 131 -30.31 17.36 5.89
CA GLN A 131 -29.86 18.75 5.88
C GLN A 131 -30.58 19.47 4.74
N ASN A 132 -31.24 20.58 5.05
CA ASN A 132 -31.90 21.50 4.10
C ASN A 132 -30.90 22.24 3.18
N VAL A 133 -29.78 21.60 2.83
CA VAL A 133 -28.81 22.15 1.89
C VAL A 133 -29.16 21.57 0.54
N THR A 134 -29.83 22.36 -0.30
CA THR A 134 -30.02 22.03 -1.71
C THR A 134 -28.65 22.07 -2.39
N VAL A 135 -27.92 20.97 -2.33
CA VAL A 135 -26.66 20.82 -3.05
C VAL A 135 -27.01 20.65 -4.53
N PRO A 136 -26.52 21.52 -5.44
CA PRO A 136 -26.82 21.39 -6.85
C PRO A 136 -26.15 20.11 -7.40
N VAL A 137 -26.98 19.13 -7.78
CA VAL A 137 -26.58 17.87 -8.41
C VAL A 137 -27.16 17.81 -9.82
N PRO A 138 -26.44 17.22 -10.80
CA PRO A 138 -26.93 17.05 -12.16
C PRO A 138 -28.06 16.00 -12.25
N ASP A 139 -28.88 16.04 -13.30
CA ASP A 139 -29.91 15.02 -13.55
C ASP A 139 -29.33 13.60 -13.68
N SER A 140 -28.08 13.49 -14.14
CA SER A 140 -27.31 12.23 -14.24
C SER A 140 -26.65 11.79 -12.92
N PHE A 141 -26.96 12.43 -11.79
CA PHE A 141 -26.31 12.14 -10.51
C PHE A 141 -26.42 10.67 -10.09
N ALA A 142 -27.58 10.03 -10.28
CA ALA A 142 -27.77 8.62 -9.94
C ALA A 142 -26.86 7.69 -10.77
N GLU A 143 -26.63 8.00 -12.05
CA GLU A 143 -25.73 7.24 -12.92
C GLU A 143 -24.27 7.44 -12.51
N ILE A 144 -23.86 8.69 -12.23
CA ILE A 144 -22.51 9.02 -11.76
C ILE A 144 -22.21 8.33 -10.43
N LEU A 145 -23.17 8.35 -9.51
CA LEU A 145 -23.06 7.72 -8.20
C LEU A 145 -22.89 6.20 -8.35
N THR A 146 -23.77 5.56 -9.14
CA THR A 146 -23.72 4.12 -9.41
C THR A 146 -22.38 3.72 -10.03
N GLN A 147 -21.89 4.48 -11.01
CA GLN A 147 -20.62 4.18 -11.67
C GLN A 147 -19.42 4.33 -10.73
N SER A 148 -19.37 5.41 -9.93
CA SER A 148 -18.29 5.60 -8.95
C SER A 148 -18.26 4.46 -7.92
N PHE A 149 -19.41 3.96 -7.49
CA PHE A 149 -19.44 2.79 -6.62
C PHE A 149 -18.98 1.49 -7.29
N LYS A 150 -19.33 1.26 -8.56
CA LYS A 150 -18.78 0.12 -9.33
C LYS A 150 -17.27 0.21 -9.50
N ASP A 151 -16.75 1.38 -9.84
CA ASP A 151 -15.31 1.61 -10.00
C ASP A 151 -14.56 1.38 -8.66
N MET A 152 -15.16 1.79 -7.53
CA MET A 152 -14.63 1.46 -6.20
C MET A 152 -14.65 -0.04 -5.92
N ILE A 153 -15.74 -0.74 -6.22
CA ILE A 153 -15.89 -2.20 -6.00
C ILE A 153 -14.84 -2.99 -6.81
N ASP A 154 -14.59 -2.60 -8.06
CA ASP A 154 -13.56 -3.20 -8.91
C ASP A 154 -12.12 -2.99 -8.38
N SER A 155 -11.93 -1.99 -7.53
CA SER A 155 -10.64 -1.61 -6.96
C SER A 155 -10.37 -2.17 -5.54
N ILE A 156 -11.28 -2.97 -4.98
CA ILE A 156 -11.16 -3.49 -3.61
C ILE A 156 -10.04 -4.52 -3.52
N ILE A 157 -9.02 -4.19 -2.70
CA ILE A 157 -7.88 -5.09 -2.41
C ILE A 157 -7.85 -5.47 -0.92
N HIS A 158 -8.42 -4.65 -0.03
CA HIS A 158 -8.30 -4.79 1.43
C HIS A 158 -9.65 -4.68 2.17
N SER A 159 -10.73 -5.16 1.56
CA SER A 159 -12.10 -5.13 2.11
C SER A 159 -12.68 -3.71 2.31
N TYR A 160 -12.06 -2.67 1.75
CA TYR A 160 -12.61 -1.31 1.68
C TYR A 160 -12.05 -0.55 0.46
N ALA A 161 -12.73 0.52 0.07
CA ALA A 161 -12.25 1.49 -0.92
C ALA A 161 -12.88 2.88 -0.68
N THR A 162 -12.20 3.92 -1.17
CA THR A 162 -12.68 5.30 -1.09
C THR A 162 -12.34 6.04 -2.38
N GLU A 163 -13.24 6.90 -2.83
CA GLU A 163 -13.05 7.71 -4.02
C GLU A 163 -13.63 9.12 -3.80
N ALA A 164 -13.01 10.13 -4.40
CA ALA A 164 -13.53 11.48 -4.44
C ALA A 164 -13.60 11.97 -5.89
N THR A 165 -14.81 12.29 -6.34
CA THR A 165 -15.09 12.68 -7.73
C THR A 165 -15.85 13.99 -7.78
N ASN A 166 -15.37 14.94 -8.58
CA ASN A 166 -16.07 16.22 -8.77
C ASN A 166 -17.28 16.00 -9.68
N ILE A 167 -18.49 16.18 -9.13
CA ILE A 167 -19.74 16.03 -9.88
C ILE A 167 -20.22 17.34 -10.50
N THR A 168 -19.81 18.47 -9.93
CA THR A 168 -19.97 19.82 -10.50
C THR A 168 -18.72 20.65 -10.23
N THR A 169 -18.68 21.88 -10.74
CA THR A 169 -17.57 22.83 -10.45
C THR A 169 -17.53 23.27 -8.98
N SER A 170 -18.59 23.02 -8.21
CA SER A 170 -18.73 23.47 -6.83
C SER A 170 -18.97 22.34 -5.82
N VAL A 171 -19.20 21.11 -6.28
CA VAL A 171 -19.55 19.95 -5.44
C VAL A 171 -18.70 18.74 -5.79
N SER A 172 -18.14 18.12 -4.75
CA SER A 172 -17.45 16.83 -4.82
C SER A 172 -18.28 15.75 -4.14
N LEU A 173 -18.32 14.57 -4.76
CA LEU A 173 -18.88 13.34 -4.21
C LEU A 173 -17.73 12.55 -3.57
N ASN A 174 -17.84 12.25 -2.28
CA ASN A 174 -16.92 11.36 -1.58
C ASN A 174 -17.63 10.04 -1.32
N GLY A 175 -17.14 8.96 -1.90
CA GLY A 175 -17.62 7.61 -1.73
C GLY A 175 -16.75 6.79 -0.79
N PHE A 176 -17.38 5.89 -0.06
CA PHE A 176 -16.75 4.94 0.85
C PHE A 176 -17.48 3.60 0.79
N VAL A 177 -16.75 2.51 0.67
CA VAL A 177 -17.26 1.14 0.77
C VAL A 177 -16.38 0.33 1.72
N GLN A 178 -16.99 -0.54 2.53
CA GLN A 178 -16.27 -1.43 3.45
C GLN A 178 -17.05 -2.72 3.69
N CYS A 179 -16.35 -3.85 3.67
CA CYS A 179 -16.81 -5.18 4.01
C CYS A 179 -16.21 -5.64 5.34
N ILE A 180 -16.77 -6.71 5.91
CA ILE A 180 -16.09 -7.48 6.96
C ILE A 180 -14.79 -8.09 6.38
N PRO A 181 -13.62 -7.95 7.03
CA PRO A 181 -12.34 -8.44 6.51
C PRO A 181 -12.24 -9.94 6.25
N GLU A 182 -13.04 -10.76 6.94
CA GLU A 182 -13.03 -12.22 6.79
C GLU A 182 -13.86 -12.74 5.59
N LEU A 183 -14.56 -11.85 4.87
CA LEU A 183 -15.24 -12.24 3.63
C LEU A 183 -14.22 -12.44 2.50
N SER A 184 -14.50 -13.39 1.61
CA SER A 184 -13.76 -13.50 0.36
C SER A 184 -13.95 -12.24 -0.49
N ILE A 185 -13.04 -12.01 -1.45
CA ILE A 185 -13.17 -10.88 -2.38
C ILE A 185 -14.50 -10.96 -3.13
N ASP A 186 -14.87 -12.16 -3.60
CA ASP A 186 -16.13 -12.40 -4.32
C ASP A 186 -17.36 -12.11 -3.44
N ASP A 187 -17.37 -12.56 -2.19
CA ASP A 187 -18.48 -12.31 -1.25
C ASP A 187 -18.59 -10.81 -0.89
N CYS A 188 -17.45 -10.12 -0.76
CA CYS A 188 -17.42 -8.69 -0.51
C CYS A 188 -17.95 -7.90 -1.72
N GLN A 189 -17.53 -8.25 -2.93
CA GLN A 189 -18.03 -7.65 -4.16
C GLN A 189 -19.53 -7.89 -4.30
N TYR A 190 -20.00 -9.13 -4.12
CA TYR A 190 -21.41 -9.47 -4.16
C TYR A 190 -22.24 -8.64 -3.16
N CYS A 191 -21.77 -8.51 -1.91
CA CYS A 191 -22.47 -7.70 -0.91
C CYS A 191 -22.58 -6.22 -1.32
N LEU A 192 -21.50 -5.64 -1.84
CA LEU A 192 -21.46 -4.23 -2.23
C LEU A 192 -22.24 -3.97 -3.52
N GLU A 193 -22.22 -4.88 -4.48
CA GLU A 193 -23.07 -4.81 -5.68
C GLU A 193 -24.55 -4.83 -5.29
N HIS A 194 -24.93 -5.70 -4.35
CA HIS A 194 -26.29 -5.72 -3.80
C HIS A 194 -26.65 -4.39 -3.10
N ALA A 195 -25.71 -3.77 -2.39
CA ALA A 195 -25.90 -2.45 -1.80
C ALA A 195 -26.11 -1.36 -2.88
N VAL A 196 -25.43 -1.45 -4.02
CA VAL A 196 -25.59 -0.54 -5.16
C VAL A 196 -26.97 -0.70 -5.80
N GLU A 197 -27.46 -1.92 -5.96
CA GLU A 197 -28.81 -2.19 -6.48
C GLU A 197 -29.92 -1.57 -5.61
N TYR A 198 -29.71 -1.54 -4.30
CA TYR A 198 -30.66 -0.97 -3.34
C TYR A 198 -30.60 0.56 -3.25
N MET A 199 -29.51 1.17 -3.69
CA MET A 199 -29.24 2.61 -3.55
C MET A 199 -30.34 3.55 -4.08
N PRO A 200 -31.02 3.29 -5.22
CA PRO A 200 -32.10 4.15 -5.69
C PRO A 200 -33.22 4.37 -4.67
N GLU A 201 -33.53 3.37 -3.83
CA GLU A 201 -34.52 3.53 -2.75
C GLU A 201 -34.04 4.57 -1.71
N CYS A 202 -32.73 4.67 -1.51
CA CYS A 202 -32.07 5.50 -0.50
C CYS A 202 -31.87 6.96 -0.93
N LEU A 203 -31.98 7.24 -2.23
CA LEU A 203 -31.86 8.58 -2.81
C LEU A 203 -33.16 9.39 -2.75
N SER A 204 -34.26 8.76 -2.34
CA SER A 204 -35.59 9.38 -2.24
C SER A 204 -35.66 10.40 -1.09
N GLY A 205 -35.14 11.62 -1.31
CA GLY A 205 -35.19 12.67 -0.29
C GLY A 205 -34.16 13.80 -0.38
N GLY A 206 -33.27 13.81 -1.39
CA GLY A 206 -32.32 14.92 -1.58
C GLY A 206 -31.19 14.97 -0.55
N HIS A 207 -30.76 13.81 -0.06
CA HIS A 207 -29.79 13.70 1.02
C HIS A 207 -28.35 14.02 0.58
N SER A 208 -27.69 14.94 1.30
CA SER A 208 -26.26 15.27 1.11
C SER A 208 -25.32 14.20 1.67
N ARG A 209 -25.82 13.35 2.57
CA ARG A 209 -25.11 12.20 3.13
C ARG A 209 -26.07 11.01 3.23
N VAL A 210 -25.70 9.89 2.62
CA VAL A 210 -26.46 8.63 2.67
C VAL A 210 -25.52 7.49 3.02
N LYS A 211 -26.07 6.54 3.78
CA LYS A 211 -25.42 5.30 4.20
C LYS A 211 -26.35 4.16 3.81
N VAL A 212 -25.85 3.20 3.05
CA VAL A 212 -26.47 1.89 2.82
C VAL A 212 -25.77 0.91 3.75
N LEU A 213 -26.54 0.26 4.62
CA LEU A 213 -26.06 -0.49 5.76
C LEU A 213 -26.52 -1.94 5.62
N LEU A 214 -25.56 -2.86 5.48
CA LEU A 214 -25.79 -4.30 5.50
C LEU A 214 -24.97 -4.93 6.64
N PRO A 215 -25.32 -6.15 7.07
CA PRO A 215 -24.56 -6.90 8.09
C PRO A 215 -23.16 -7.28 7.64
N SER A 216 -22.94 -7.47 6.34
CA SER A 216 -21.66 -7.94 5.76
C SER A 216 -20.83 -6.84 5.11
N CYS A 217 -21.46 -5.73 4.71
CA CYS A 217 -20.80 -4.59 4.11
C CYS A 217 -21.59 -3.31 4.35
N ASN A 218 -20.93 -2.16 4.17
CA ASN A 218 -21.58 -0.87 4.22
C ASN A 218 -21.01 0.05 3.14
N MET A 219 -21.87 0.94 2.67
CA MET A 219 -21.56 1.87 1.59
C MET A 219 -22.08 3.25 1.99
N ARG A 220 -21.29 4.29 1.75
CA ARG A 220 -21.63 5.65 2.15
C ARG A 220 -21.20 6.64 1.09
N TYR A 221 -22.01 7.69 0.88
CA TYR A 221 -21.56 8.86 0.15
C TYR A 221 -21.82 10.16 0.91
N GLU A 222 -20.96 11.13 0.65
CA GLU A 222 -21.11 12.50 1.16
C GLU A 222 -20.78 13.53 0.08
N LEU A 223 -21.69 14.48 -0.11
CA LEU A 223 -21.50 15.64 -0.98
C LEU A 223 -20.83 16.77 -0.21
N LYS A 224 -19.64 17.18 -0.64
CA LYS A 224 -18.88 18.28 -0.04
C LYS A 224 -18.74 19.47 -1.01
N PRO A 225 -19.05 20.70 -0.57
CA PRO A 225 -18.72 21.90 -1.33
C PRO A 225 -17.20 22.06 -1.50
N LEU A 226 -16.76 22.43 -2.70
CA LEU A 226 -15.35 22.65 -2.98
C LEU A 226 -14.89 24.02 -2.43
N PRO A 227 -13.76 24.08 -1.70
CA PRO A 227 -13.23 25.32 -1.14
C PRO A 227 -12.64 26.21 -2.25
N ASN A 228 -13.51 26.94 -2.96
CA ASN A 228 -13.28 28.21 -3.68
C ASN A 228 -14.46 28.65 -4.57
N SER A 229 -15.68 28.16 -4.37
CA SER A 229 -16.83 28.68 -5.12
C SER A 229 -17.43 29.90 -4.43
N LYS A 230 -16.80 31.08 -4.60
CA LYS A 230 -17.54 32.35 -4.45
C LYS A 230 -18.67 32.31 -5.47
N VAL A 231 -19.91 32.24 -5.01
CA VAL A 231 -21.11 32.38 -5.84
C VAL A 231 -21.09 33.76 -6.52
N PRO A 232 -21.14 33.84 -7.86
CA PRO A 232 -21.62 35.04 -8.52
C PRO A 232 -23.10 34.83 -8.86
N ALA A 233 -23.90 35.80 -8.46
CA ALA A 233 -25.30 35.91 -8.83
C ALA A 233 -25.49 35.92 -10.36
N THR A 234 -26.52 35.19 -10.79
CA THR A 234 -27.43 35.46 -11.92
C THR A 234 -26.82 35.88 -13.26
N LEU A 235 -27.03 35.06 -14.30
CA LEU A 235 -27.55 35.49 -15.61
C LEU A 235 -28.01 34.26 -16.42
N ALA A 236 -29.13 34.42 -17.13
CA ALA A 236 -29.99 33.41 -17.74
C ALA A 236 -29.44 32.82 -19.08
N PRO A 237 -30.13 31.84 -19.73
CA PRO A 237 -29.55 30.81 -20.59
C PRO A 237 -29.52 31.14 -22.09
N GLY A 238 -28.67 30.42 -22.83
CA GLY A 238 -28.63 30.40 -24.31
C GLY A 238 -27.85 29.19 -24.86
N PRO A 239 -28.07 28.76 -26.12
CA PRO A 239 -28.46 27.38 -26.45
C PRO A 239 -27.36 26.46 -27.00
N ILE A 240 -27.64 25.16 -26.92
CA ILE A 240 -26.98 24.03 -27.60
C ILE A 240 -27.31 24.05 -29.11
N PRO A 241 -26.36 23.68 -30.00
CA PRO A 241 -26.57 22.55 -30.91
C PRO A 241 -25.32 21.64 -30.96
N SER A 242 -25.40 20.34 -30.67
CA SER A 242 -25.91 19.22 -31.48
C SER A 242 -24.74 18.37 -32.01
N ALA A 243 -24.75 17.10 -31.63
CA ALA A 243 -23.84 16.06 -32.06
C ALA A 243 -23.96 15.74 -33.56
N THR A 244 -22.90 15.18 -34.15
CA THR A 244 -23.05 14.10 -35.14
C THR A 244 -21.82 13.19 -35.12
N SER A 245 -22.12 11.90 -35.01
CA SER A 245 -21.21 10.77 -35.13
C SER A 245 -20.75 10.55 -36.57
N LYS A 246 -19.57 9.94 -36.76
CA LYS A 246 -19.38 8.77 -37.63
C LYS A 246 -17.98 8.15 -37.49
N THR A 247 -18.02 6.83 -37.59
CA THR A 247 -17.02 5.77 -37.42
C THR A 247 -16.01 5.68 -38.58
N GLY A 248 -14.85 5.04 -38.33
CA GLY A 248 -14.04 4.43 -39.39
C GLY A 248 -12.51 4.42 -39.16
N ASN A 249 -11.97 3.21 -39.01
CA ASN A 249 -10.54 2.84 -38.96
C ASN A 249 -9.61 3.71 -39.84
N THR A 250 -8.69 4.47 -39.24
CA THR A 250 -7.62 5.17 -39.99
C THR A 250 -6.23 5.15 -39.32
N ASN A 251 -6.06 4.51 -38.16
CA ASN A 251 -4.83 4.64 -37.37
C ASN A 251 -3.69 3.70 -37.80
N GLU A 252 -3.98 2.60 -38.50
CA GLU A 252 -2.95 1.62 -38.89
C GLU A 252 -2.20 2.01 -40.18
N GLU A 253 -2.88 2.60 -41.16
CA GLU A 253 -2.26 3.02 -42.44
C GLU A 253 -1.45 4.31 -42.30
N LYS A 254 -1.84 5.20 -41.40
CA LYS A 254 -1.14 6.47 -41.15
C LYS A 254 0.20 6.27 -40.42
N ALA A 255 0.28 5.30 -39.51
CA ALA A 255 1.53 4.93 -38.84
C ALA A 255 2.54 4.29 -39.81
N LYS A 256 2.08 3.57 -40.86
CA LYS A 256 2.94 2.97 -41.89
C LYS A 256 3.62 4.03 -42.77
N GLN A 257 2.97 5.19 -43.02
CA GLN A 257 3.54 6.29 -43.83
C GLN A 257 4.69 7.04 -43.14
N VAL A 258 4.58 7.27 -41.83
CA VAL A 258 5.65 7.91 -41.04
C VAL A 258 6.90 7.03 -40.99
N VAL A 259 6.72 5.71 -40.89
CA VAL A 259 7.82 4.73 -40.90
C VAL A 259 8.51 4.63 -42.27
N GLN A 260 7.78 4.76 -43.37
CA GLN A 260 8.34 4.66 -44.74
C GLN A 260 9.17 5.88 -45.14
N PHE A 261 8.82 7.07 -44.62
CA PHE A 261 9.59 8.31 -44.77
C PHE A 261 10.95 8.22 -44.05
N ILE A 262 11.00 7.60 -42.86
CA ILE A 262 12.22 7.41 -42.06
C ILE A 262 13.16 6.34 -42.67
N LEU A 263 12.62 5.33 -43.37
CA LEU A 263 13.39 4.24 -43.99
C LEU A 263 14.14 4.62 -45.27
N SER A 264 13.86 5.79 -45.88
CA SER A 264 14.44 6.19 -47.16
C SER A 264 15.83 6.86 -47.10
N GLY A 265 16.52 6.76 -45.95
CA GLY A 265 17.86 7.33 -45.78
C GLY A 265 18.94 6.67 -46.65
N GLY A 266 19.38 7.36 -47.71
CA GLY A 266 20.74 7.27 -48.24
C GLY A 266 20.98 6.33 -49.43
N GLY A 267 20.88 6.87 -50.65
CA GLY A 267 21.55 6.33 -51.84
C GLY A 267 22.77 7.18 -52.18
N LYS A 268 23.97 6.62 -52.04
CA LYS A 268 25.27 7.27 -52.33
C LYS A 268 25.48 7.49 -53.83
N THR A 269 25.95 8.68 -54.19
CA THR A 269 27.03 8.96 -55.19
C THR A 269 27.58 10.34 -54.81
N GLY A 270 28.82 10.46 -54.35
CA GLY A 270 29.96 10.71 -55.24
C GLY A 270 30.18 12.22 -55.40
N ASP A 271 31.28 12.70 -54.82
CA ASP A 271 31.92 14.02 -54.95
C ASP A 271 31.31 15.27 -54.26
N ASP A 272 31.99 15.62 -53.16
CA ASP A 272 32.62 16.93 -52.90
C ASP A 272 31.88 18.20 -53.35
N LYS A 273 30.98 18.69 -52.50
CA LYS A 273 30.97 20.04 -51.92
C LYS A 273 29.72 20.21 -51.06
N GLY A 274 29.92 20.59 -49.81
CA GLY A 274 28.84 20.88 -48.89
C GLY A 274 28.04 22.07 -49.39
N ASP A 275 26.74 21.85 -49.61
CA ASP A 275 25.69 22.86 -49.51
C ASP A 275 24.31 22.17 -49.41
N ASP A 276 23.65 22.45 -48.30
CA ASP A 276 22.20 22.55 -48.08
C ASP A 276 21.23 21.88 -49.09
N TYR A 277 20.93 20.59 -48.87
CA TYR A 277 19.85 19.88 -49.59
C TYR A 277 18.73 19.35 -48.68
N SER A 278 18.83 19.49 -47.35
CA SER A 278 17.80 19.04 -46.40
C SER A 278 16.71 20.09 -46.13
N TYR A 279 16.95 21.38 -46.41
CA TYR A 279 15.99 22.45 -46.07
C TYR A 279 14.94 22.81 -47.13
N LYS A 280 14.98 22.22 -48.34
CA LYS A 280 14.05 22.58 -49.43
C LYS A 280 12.80 21.71 -49.56
N ILE A 281 12.67 20.62 -48.81
CA ILE A 281 11.46 19.75 -48.82
C ILE A 281 10.53 20.07 -47.62
N LEU A 282 10.42 21.34 -47.22
CA LEU A 282 9.49 21.78 -46.15
C LEU A 282 8.48 22.86 -46.61
N ARG A 283 8.47 23.24 -47.89
CA ARG A 283 7.51 24.23 -48.43
C ARG A 283 6.41 23.67 -49.36
N GLY A 284 6.26 22.36 -49.45
CA GLY A 284 5.22 21.72 -50.27
C GLY A 284 3.84 21.66 -49.60
N LYS A 285 3.02 22.69 -49.84
CA LYS A 285 1.58 22.83 -49.51
C LYS A 285 0.79 21.52 -49.24
N LYS A 286 0.41 21.31 -47.97
CA LYS A 286 -0.97 21.03 -47.50
C LYS A 286 -0.99 21.06 -45.97
N LYS A 287 -1.74 22.00 -45.40
CA LYS A 287 -2.10 22.01 -43.98
C LYS A 287 -2.89 20.73 -43.71
N VAL A 288 -2.31 19.78 -42.98
CA VAL A 288 -3.02 18.63 -42.43
C VAL A 288 -3.23 18.91 -40.95
N GLU A 289 -4.45 19.30 -40.60
CA GLU A 289 -4.91 19.36 -39.22
C GLU A 289 -5.34 17.94 -38.80
N SER A 290 -4.53 17.24 -38.00
CA SER A 290 -4.95 16.11 -37.15
C SER A 290 -3.87 15.80 -36.11
N GLN A 291 -4.29 15.32 -34.92
CA GLN A 291 -3.51 14.99 -33.72
C GLN A 291 -2.32 14.03 -33.96
N GLY A 292 -1.21 14.55 -34.47
CA GLY A 292 0.09 13.89 -34.50
C GLY A 292 0.96 14.34 -33.33
N LEU A 293 1.93 13.50 -32.93
CA LEU A 293 2.90 13.83 -31.89
C LEU A 293 3.61 15.17 -32.22
N PRO A 294 3.58 16.18 -31.32
CA PRO A 294 4.18 17.50 -31.57
C PRO A 294 5.70 17.45 -31.77
N PHE A 295 6.22 18.28 -32.68
CA PHE A 295 7.66 18.53 -32.81
C PHE A 295 8.04 19.84 -32.13
N PHE A 296 9.08 19.80 -31.29
CA PHE A 296 9.62 20.98 -30.61
C PHE A 296 10.91 21.44 -31.30
N PRO A 297 11.08 22.75 -31.59
CA PRO A 297 12.34 23.31 -32.07
C PRO A 297 13.45 23.11 -31.04
N LEU A 298 14.67 22.83 -31.50
CA LEU A 298 15.81 22.56 -30.61
C LEU A 298 16.15 23.77 -29.72
N ASP A 299 16.03 24.98 -30.24
CA ASP A 299 16.23 26.22 -29.49
C ASP A 299 15.30 26.33 -28.27
N LEU A 300 14.05 25.89 -28.41
CA LEU A 300 13.08 25.89 -27.32
C LEU A 300 13.48 24.91 -26.22
N ILE A 301 14.00 23.75 -26.60
CA ILE A 301 14.48 22.73 -25.66
C ILE A 301 15.78 23.17 -24.98
N HIS A 302 16.68 23.83 -25.70
CA HIS A 302 17.88 24.44 -25.12
C HIS A 302 17.51 25.50 -24.09
N GLN A 303 16.54 26.38 -24.39
CA GLN A 303 16.06 27.37 -23.42
C GLN A 303 15.44 26.70 -22.19
N ALA A 304 14.57 25.71 -22.41
CA ALA A 304 13.86 25.05 -21.32
C ALA A 304 14.78 24.25 -20.38
N THR A 305 15.86 23.66 -20.91
CA THR A 305 16.80 22.81 -20.15
C THR A 305 18.05 23.56 -19.68
N HIS A 306 18.16 24.86 -19.95
CA HIS A 306 19.38 25.64 -19.79
C HIS A 306 20.60 24.99 -20.47
N ASN A 307 20.43 24.69 -21.75
CA ASN A 307 21.41 24.04 -22.61
C ASN A 307 21.87 22.68 -22.07
N PHE A 308 20.93 21.85 -21.61
CA PHE A 308 21.20 20.55 -20.99
C PHE A 308 22.17 20.64 -19.80
N SER A 309 21.99 21.66 -18.95
CA SER A 309 22.81 21.85 -17.74
C SER A 309 22.80 20.59 -16.86
N ASN A 310 23.96 20.27 -16.28
CA ASN A 310 24.09 19.15 -15.34
C ASN A 310 23.23 19.35 -14.08
N GLU A 311 22.93 20.60 -13.71
CA GLU A 311 22.02 20.91 -12.59
C GLU A 311 20.59 20.43 -12.84
N ASN A 312 20.20 20.33 -14.12
CA ASN A 312 18.89 19.86 -14.54
C ASN A 312 18.89 18.36 -14.86
N LYS A 313 20.00 17.64 -14.70
CA LYS A 313 20.06 16.21 -15.02
C LYS A 313 19.27 15.40 -14.00
N LEU A 314 18.26 14.66 -14.47
CA LEU A 314 17.41 13.79 -13.65
C LEU A 314 18.01 12.39 -13.45
N GLY A 315 18.76 11.91 -14.43
CA GLY A 315 19.40 10.60 -14.42
C GLY A 315 20.00 10.25 -15.77
N GLU A 316 20.74 9.14 -15.83
CA GLU A 316 21.32 8.61 -17.06
C GLU A 316 21.27 7.08 -17.03
N GLY A 317 20.73 6.48 -18.08
CA GLY A 317 20.72 5.04 -18.30
C GLY A 317 21.45 4.68 -19.59
N GLY A 318 21.40 3.40 -19.99
CA GLY A 318 22.07 2.89 -21.21
C GLY A 318 21.65 3.56 -22.53
N PHE A 319 20.59 4.38 -22.51
CA PHE A 319 19.98 5.02 -23.68
C PHE A 319 20.16 6.54 -23.71
N GLY A 320 20.98 7.07 -22.80
CA GLY A 320 21.34 8.47 -22.72
C GLY A 320 20.74 9.21 -21.52
N PRO A 321 21.19 10.46 -21.31
CA PRO A 321 20.79 11.27 -20.17
C PRO A 321 19.39 11.87 -20.30
N VAL A 322 18.73 12.06 -19.15
CA VAL A 322 17.42 12.72 -19.03
C VAL A 322 17.57 14.02 -18.24
N TYR A 323 16.96 15.09 -18.72
CA TYR A 323 17.02 16.43 -18.12
C TYR A 323 15.63 16.96 -17.77
N LYS A 324 15.51 17.70 -16.68
CA LYS A 324 14.36 18.54 -16.38
C LYS A 324 14.41 19.78 -17.26
N GLY A 325 13.25 20.20 -17.75
CA GLY A 325 13.11 21.50 -18.40
C GLY A 325 11.83 22.21 -17.96
N ILE A 326 11.78 23.52 -18.17
CA ILE A 326 10.60 24.34 -17.93
C ILE A 326 10.37 25.21 -19.16
N PHE A 327 9.24 25.03 -19.83
CA PHE A 327 8.85 25.90 -20.95
C PHE A 327 8.43 27.29 -20.45
N ALA A 328 8.40 28.28 -21.35
CA ALA A 328 8.06 29.67 -21.03
C ALA A 328 6.63 29.85 -20.46
N ASP A 329 5.73 28.90 -20.72
CA ASP A 329 4.38 28.84 -20.17
C ASP A 329 4.33 28.24 -18.75
N GLY A 330 5.48 27.90 -18.17
CA GLY A 330 5.62 27.29 -16.85
C GLY A 330 5.45 25.77 -16.83
N LYS A 331 5.25 25.13 -17.99
CA LYS A 331 5.09 23.68 -18.07
C LYS A 331 6.40 22.96 -17.83
N GLU A 332 6.44 22.13 -16.80
CA GLU A 332 7.58 21.25 -16.50
C GLU A 332 7.61 20.02 -17.42
N ILE A 333 8.79 19.68 -17.92
CA ILE A 333 9.02 18.58 -18.86
C ILE A 333 10.24 17.74 -18.45
N ALA A 334 10.28 16.50 -18.93
CA ALA A 334 11.47 15.67 -18.91
C ALA A 334 11.96 15.40 -20.34
N VAL A 335 13.21 15.70 -20.63
CA VAL A 335 13.81 15.59 -21.97
C VAL A 335 14.85 14.49 -21.96
N LYS A 336 14.57 13.39 -22.66
CA LYS A 336 15.50 12.27 -22.85
C LYS A 336 16.31 12.51 -24.13
N ARG A 337 17.62 12.66 -23.99
CA ARG A 337 18.56 12.85 -25.11
C ARG A 337 19.12 11.49 -25.52
N LEU A 338 18.78 11.03 -26.72
CA LEU A 338 19.15 9.70 -27.17
C LEU A 338 20.57 9.68 -27.75
N SER A 339 21.36 8.69 -27.35
CA SER A 339 22.69 8.47 -27.89
C SER A 339 22.63 7.86 -29.30
N ARG A 340 23.42 8.40 -30.24
CA ARG A 340 23.55 7.86 -31.63
C ARG A 340 24.68 6.83 -31.79
N SER A 341 25.41 6.49 -30.73
CA SER A 341 26.63 5.67 -30.82
C SER A 341 26.40 4.16 -30.99
N SER A 342 25.15 3.68 -31.07
CA SER A 342 24.83 2.28 -31.31
C SER A 342 23.75 2.10 -32.37
N GLY A 343 23.88 1.06 -33.22
CA GLY A 343 22.81 0.65 -34.15
C GLY A 343 21.51 0.23 -33.43
N GLN A 344 21.60 0.00 -32.11
CA GLN A 344 20.51 -0.36 -31.22
C GLN A 344 19.63 0.85 -30.82
N GLY A 345 20.23 2.03 -30.60
CA GLY A 345 19.49 3.23 -30.18
C GLY A 345 18.48 3.77 -31.20
N LEU A 346 18.72 3.57 -32.50
CA LEU A 346 17.76 3.96 -33.56
C LEU A 346 16.54 3.03 -33.62
N GLN A 347 16.74 1.73 -33.37
CA GLN A 347 15.64 0.75 -33.33
C GLN A 347 14.78 0.93 -32.06
N GLU A 348 15.41 1.27 -30.93
CA GLU A 348 14.71 1.59 -29.69
C GLU A 348 13.96 2.91 -29.77
N PHE A 349 14.53 3.95 -30.40
CA PHE A 349 13.80 5.18 -30.74
C PHE A 349 12.56 4.87 -31.59
N LYS A 350 12.72 4.05 -32.64
CA LYS A 350 11.62 3.63 -33.50
C LYS A 350 10.53 2.90 -32.71
N ASN A 351 10.90 2.01 -31.79
CA ASN A 351 9.96 1.30 -30.93
C ASN A 351 9.27 2.25 -29.93
N GLU A 352 10.02 3.09 -29.23
CA GLU A 352 9.54 4.03 -28.20
C GLU A 352 8.56 5.05 -28.82
N VAL A 353 8.88 5.61 -29.99
CA VAL A 353 7.98 6.52 -30.74
C VAL A 353 6.76 5.78 -31.32
N THR A 354 6.94 4.58 -31.87
CA THR A 354 5.84 3.84 -32.53
C THR A 354 4.84 3.26 -31.51
N LEU A 355 5.30 2.86 -30.32
CA LEU A 355 4.47 2.30 -29.26
C LEU A 355 3.82 3.40 -28.41
N ILE A 356 4.57 4.41 -27.97
CA ILE A 356 4.05 5.41 -27.02
C ILE A 356 3.14 6.44 -27.71
N ALA A 357 3.36 6.75 -29.00
CA ALA A 357 2.40 7.58 -29.75
C ALA A 357 1.02 6.92 -29.91
N LYS A 358 0.92 5.58 -29.71
CA LYS A 358 -0.33 4.82 -29.76
C LYS A 358 -0.92 4.51 -28.38
N LEU A 359 -0.18 4.73 -27.30
CA LEU A 359 -0.52 4.31 -25.95
C LEU A 359 -0.65 5.53 -25.03
N GLN A 360 -1.83 6.15 -25.05
CA GLN A 360 -2.22 7.17 -24.06
C GLN A 360 -3.07 6.51 -22.99
N HIS A 361 -2.50 6.27 -21.80
CA HIS A 361 -3.19 5.67 -20.68
C HIS A 361 -2.75 6.34 -19.37
N LYS A 362 -3.64 6.41 -18.38
CA LYS A 362 -3.38 7.05 -17.07
C LYS A 362 -2.16 6.49 -16.32
N ASN A 363 -1.76 5.26 -16.63
CA ASN A 363 -0.64 4.56 -15.99
C ASN A 363 0.62 4.49 -16.89
N LEU A 364 0.66 5.22 -18.00
CA LEU A 364 1.82 5.32 -18.87
C LEU A 364 2.31 6.76 -18.94
N VAL A 365 3.62 6.97 -18.80
CA VAL A 365 4.20 8.32 -18.86
C VAL A 365 3.94 8.91 -20.24
N ARG A 366 3.27 10.07 -20.27
CA ARG A 366 2.81 10.68 -21.51
C ARG A 366 3.96 11.32 -22.26
N LEU A 367 4.14 10.88 -23.50
CA LEU A 367 5.00 11.55 -24.48
C LEU A 367 4.32 12.82 -24.99
N LEU A 368 4.94 13.97 -24.77
CA LEU A 368 4.44 15.29 -25.16
C LEU A 368 4.87 15.67 -26.58
N GLY A 369 6.02 15.16 -27.04
CA GLY A 369 6.56 15.46 -28.35
C GLY A 369 7.99 14.97 -28.54
N CYS A 370 8.60 15.35 -29.65
CA CYS A 370 10.00 15.03 -29.95
C CYS A 370 10.71 16.18 -30.67
N CYS A 371 12.05 16.15 -30.68
CA CYS A 371 12.88 17.07 -31.45
C CYS A 371 13.80 16.26 -32.36
N LEU A 372 13.83 16.63 -33.64
CA LEU A 372 14.67 16.04 -34.68
C LEU A 372 15.33 17.18 -35.45
N GLU A 373 16.42 17.72 -34.92
CA GLU A 373 17.11 18.86 -35.52
C GLU A 373 18.63 18.64 -35.46
N GLY A 374 19.29 18.81 -36.61
CA GLY A 374 20.72 18.53 -36.76
C GLY A 374 21.07 17.08 -36.41
N ASN A 375 21.89 16.90 -35.38
CA ASN A 375 22.31 15.60 -34.87
C ASN A 375 21.59 15.16 -33.59
N GLU A 376 20.61 15.93 -33.11
CA GLU A 376 19.90 15.67 -31.87
C GLU A 376 18.60 14.89 -32.13
N VAL A 377 18.40 13.84 -31.32
CA VAL A 377 17.14 13.09 -31.25
C VAL A 377 16.67 13.11 -29.82
N LEU A 378 15.62 13.88 -29.54
CA LEU A 378 15.11 14.12 -28.20
C LEU A 378 13.66 13.66 -28.06
N LEU A 379 13.33 13.03 -26.94
CA LEU A 379 11.96 12.72 -26.54
C LEU A 379 11.56 13.59 -25.36
N VAL A 380 10.38 14.23 -25.47
CA VAL A 380 9.86 15.15 -24.46
C VAL A 380 8.67 14.51 -23.77
N TYR A 381 8.79 14.27 -22.47
CA TYR A 381 7.78 13.66 -21.61
C TYR A 381 7.21 14.68 -20.63
N GLU A 382 6.06 14.35 -20.05
CA GLU A 382 5.64 15.04 -18.84
C GLU A 382 6.62 14.80 -17.69
N TYR A 383 6.81 15.82 -16.85
CA TYR A 383 7.68 15.71 -15.69
C TYR A 383 6.98 14.96 -14.56
N MET A 384 7.65 13.95 -14.02
CA MET A 384 7.17 13.17 -12.88
C MET A 384 7.86 13.67 -11.59
N PRO A 385 7.18 14.42 -10.71
CA PRO A 385 7.83 15.09 -9.57
C PRO A 385 8.37 14.13 -8.50
N ASN A 386 7.77 12.94 -8.38
CA ASN A 386 8.15 11.93 -7.39
C ASN A 386 9.22 10.94 -7.89
N LYS A 387 9.78 11.18 -9.09
CA LYS A 387 10.82 10.33 -9.71
C LYS A 387 10.38 8.85 -9.86
N SER A 388 11.33 7.92 -9.88
CA SER A 388 11.06 6.48 -10.03
C SER A 388 10.65 5.84 -8.71
N LEU A 389 9.92 4.73 -8.78
CA LEU A 389 9.62 3.89 -7.62
C LEU A 389 10.91 3.38 -6.94
N ASP A 390 11.93 3.03 -7.73
CA ASP A 390 13.26 2.67 -7.24
C ASP A 390 13.89 3.79 -6.38
N PHE A 391 13.77 5.05 -6.82
CA PHE A 391 14.19 6.21 -6.03
C PHE A 391 13.37 6.34 -4.74
N LEU A 392 12.07 6.01 -4.76
CA LEU A 392 11.23 6.05 -3.56
C LEU A 392 11.51 4.91 -2.57
N LEU A 393 11.87 3.73 -3.07
CA LEU A 393 12.09 2.53 -2.27
C LEU A 393 13.50 2.49 -1.67
N PHE A 394 14.51 2.96 -2.41
CA PHE A 394 15.91 2.76 -2.04
C PHE A 394 16.71 4.06 -1.82
N ASP A 395 16.32 5.16 -2.45
CA ASP A 395 17.01 6.47 -2.36
C ASP A 395 16.17 7.59 -1.73
N SER A 396 15.01 7.25 -1.16
CA SER A 396 14.11 8.23 -0.56
C SER A 396 14.65 8.73 0.78
N ARG A 397 14.49 10.03 1.03
CA ARG A 397 14.80 10.68 2.32
C ARG A 397 13.79 10.36 3.42
N LEU A 398 12.79 9.53 3.15
CA LEU A 398 11.81 9.04 4.12
C LEU A 398 12.26 7.66 4.62
N LYS A 399 12.84 7.62 5.81
CA LYS A 399 13.26 6.37 6.46
C LYS A 399 12.23 6.01 7.53
N ILE A 400 11.62 4.83 7.41
CA ILE A 400 10.69 4.30 8.41
C ILE A 400 11.48 3.34 9.30
N ILE A 401 11.55 3.63 10.60
CA ILE A 401 12.12 2.74 11.61
C ILE A 401 10.95 2.05 12.32
N HIS A 402 10.89 0.73 12.26
CA HIS A 402 9.80 -0.08 12.78
C HIS A 402 9.81 -0.15 14.32
N ARG A 403 10.99 -0.33 14.94
CA ARG A 403 11.22 -0.42 16.39
C ARG A 403 10.56 -1.60 17.13
N ASP A 404 9.83 -2.48 16.44
CA ASP A 404 9.26 -3.71 17.02
C ASP A 404 9.24 -4.86 16.01
N LEU A 405 10.34 -5.00 15.26
CA LEU A 405 10.49 -6.10 14.31
C LEU A 405 10.76 -7.42 15.06
N LYS A 406 9.87 -8.40 14.91
CA LYS A 406 9.92 -9.71 15.57
C LYS A 406 9.14 -10.75 14.77
N ALA A 407 9.28 -12.04 15.12
CA ALA A 407 8.65 -13.12 14.35
C ALA A 407 7.12 -13.02 14.28
N SER A 408 6.45 -12.56 15.34
CA SER A 408 4.99 -12.37 15.33
C SER A 408 4.50 -11.21 14.47
N ASN A 409 5.42 -10.32 14.07
CA ASN A 409 5.14 -9.16 13.22
C ASN A 409 5.58 -9.41 11.76
N VAL A 410 5.95 -10.65 11.43
CA VAL A 410 6.16 -11.12 10.07
C VAL A 410 5.06 -12.13 9.77
N LEU A 411 4.05 -11.68 9.03
CA LEU A 411 2.92 -12.49 8.62
C LEU A 411 3.25 -13.21 7.31
N LEU A 412 2.65 -14.39 7.13
CA LEU A 412 2.78 -15.19 5.91
C LEU A 412 1.40 -15.29 5.27
N ASP A 413 1.32 -15.11 3.95
CA ASP A 413 0.11 -15.42 3.20
C ASP A 413 0.04 -16.91 2.82
N HIS A 414 -1.02 -17.30 2.09
CA HIS A 414 -1.28 -18.68 1.69
C HIS A 414 -0.21 -19.27 0.76
N GLU A 415 0.60 -18.42 0.10
CA GLU A 415 1.71 -18.83 -0.75
C GLU A 415 3.05 -18.84 0.01
N MET A 416 3.03 -18.59 1.33
CA MET A 416 4.20 -18.42 2.18
C MET A 416 5.03 -17.16 1.86
N ASN A 417 4.44 -16.15 1.20
CA ASN A 417 5.11 -14.87 1.03
C ASN A 417 5.05 -14.09 2.35
N GLN A 418 6.18 -13.50 2.74
CA GLN A 418 6.32 -12.75 3.97
C GLN A 418 5.90 -11.27 3.85
N LYS A 419 5.17 -10.77 4.85
CA LYS A 419 4.75 -9.37 4.98
C LYS A 419 5.02 -8.86 6.40
N ILE A 420 5.68 -7.71 6.51
CA ILE A 420 5.93 -7.05 7.79
C ILE A 420 4.67 -6.29 8.22
N SER A 421 4.23 -6.48 9.46
CA SER A 421 3.04 -5.86 10.05
C SER A 421 3.39 -5.08 11.32
N ASP A 422 2.40 -4.40 11.93
CA ASP A 422 2.51 -3.73 13.24
C ASP A 422 3.50 -2.54 13.29
N PHE A 423 3.21 -1.55 12.45
CA PHE A 423 3.92 -0.26 12.45
C PHE A 423 3.43 0.72 13.53
N GLY A 424 2.64 0.28 14.52
CA GLY A 424 2.12 1.15 15.59
C GLY A 424 3.24 1.85 16.39
N MET A 425 4.41 1.23 16.38
CA MET A 425 5.61 1.71 17.04
C MET A 425 6.56 2.42 16.08
N ALA A 426 6.24 2.52 14.79
CA ALA A 426 7.14 3.05 13.80
C ALA A 426 7.37 4.56 13.92
N ARG A 427 8.51 5.04 13.40
CA ARG A 427 8.86 6.46 13.31
C ARG A 427 9.38 6.77 11.92
N ILE A 428 9.01 7.94 11.41
CA ILE A 428 9.43 8.44 10.11
C ILE A 428 10.53 9.48 10.35
N PHE A 429 11.71 9.26 9.76
CA PHE A 429 12.72 10.30 9.61
C PHE A 429 12.47 11.07 8.32
N GLY A 430 12.51 12.40 8.43
CA GLY A 430 12.57 13.30 7.29
C GLY A 430 13.99 13.84 7.11
N GLY A 431 14.50 13.83 5.88
CA GLY A 431 15.77 14.48 5.54
C GLY A 431 17.01 13.61 5.80
N ASN A 432 18.08 14.19 6.34
CA ASN A 432 19.38 13.51 6.57
C ASN A 432 19.51 12.89 7.98
N GLN A 433 18.43 12.85 8.76
CA GLN A 433 18.45 12.26 10.10
C GLN A 433 18.61 10.74 10.01
N ASN A 434 19.66 10.20 10.63
CA ASN A 434 19.98 8.77 10.63
C ASN A 434 19.67 8.10 11.98
N GLU A 435 19.49 8.90 13.03
CA GLU A 435 19.28 8.48 14.41
C GLU A 435 18.42 9.52 15.13
N SER A 436 17.63 9.07 16.11
CA SER A 436 16.88 9.94 17.02
C SER A 436 16.74 9.27 18.39
N ASN A 437 16.39 10.06 19.40
CA ASN A 437 16.23 9.63 20.77
C ASN A 437 14.77 9.69 21.21
N THR A 438 14.39 8.87 22.17
CA THR A 438 13.07 8.94 22.80
C THR A 438 13.14 8.71 24.30
N ASN A 439 12.37 9.49 25.07
CA ASN A 439 12.25 9.31 26.51
C ASN A 439 11.32 8.14 26.89
N ARG A 440 10.61 7.56 25.91
CA ARG A 440 9.69 6.43 26.12
C ARG A 440 10.15 5.26 25.26
N VAL A 441 10.99 4.40 25.85
CA VAL A 441 11.42 3.14 25.23
C VAL A 441 10.21 2.21 25.15
N VAL A 442 9.92 1.75 23.94
CA VAL A 442 8.80 0.86 23.64
C VAL A 442 9.31 -0.20 22.68
N GLY A 443 9.03 -1.47 22.92
CA GLY A 443 9.37 -2.56 22.01
C GLY A 443 9.36 -3.89 22.73
N THR A 444 9.58 -4.97 21.98
CA THR A 444 9.56 -6.31 22.55
C THR A 444 10.93 -6.67 23.15
N PHE A 445 10.91 -7.01 24.44
CA PHE A 445 12.11 -7.43 25.16
C PHE A 445 12.79 -8.63 24.49
N GLY A 446 14.11 -8.55 24.32
CA GLY A 446 14.91 -9.57 23.63
C GLY A 446 15.12 -9.32 22.13
N TYR A 447 14.35 -8.43 21.51
CA TYR A 447 14.58 -7.97 20.12
C TYR A 447 15.14 -6.55 20.06
N MET A 448 14.90 -5.73 21.08
CA MET A 448 15.41 -4.36 21.15
C MET A 448 16.95 -4.32 21.18
N ALA A 449 17.53 -3.46 20.34
CA ALA A 449 18.94 -3.15 20.38
C ALA A 449 19.36 -2.52 21.71
N PRO A 450 20.60 -2.74 22.20
CA PRO A 450 21.06 -2.23 23.50
C PRO A 450 20.98 -0.71 23.64
N GLU A 451 21.43 0.04 22.64
CA GLU A 451 21.39 1.50 22.61
C GLU A 451 19.96 2.03 22.65
N TYR A 452 19.02 1.29 22.06
CA TYR A 452 17.60 1.64 22.12
C TYR A 452 17.00 1.32 23.49
N ALA A 453 17.31 0.16 24.04
CA ALA A 453 16.78 -0.29 25.32
C ALA A 453 17.32 0.54 26.51
N MET A 454 18.60 0.94 26.46
CA MET A 454 19.29 1.62 27.56
C MET A 454 19.22 3.14 27.45
N GLU A 455 19.34 3.69 26.23
CA GLU A 455 19.47 5.13 26.01
C GLU A 455 18.30 5.73 25.21
N GLY A 456 17.39 4.90 24.71
CA GLY A 456 16.27 5.33 23.88
C GLY A 456 16.69 5.77 22.46
N LEU A 457 17.91 5.44 22.03
CA LEU A 457 18.44 5.76 20.71
C LEU A 457 17.94 4.75 19.68
N PHE A 458 17.22 5.21 18.66
CA PHE A 458 16.73 4.36 17.58
C PHE A 458 17.19 4.85 16.21
N SER A 459 17.46 3.91 15.32
CA SER A 459 17.97 4.15 13.98
C SER A 459 17.63 2.99 13.05
N VAL A 460 18.05 3.07 11.79
CA VAL A 460 17.98 1.89 10.90
C VAL A 460 18.77 0.71 11.48
N LYS A 461 19.87 0.98 12.20
CA LYS A 461 20.72 -0.06 12.80
C LYS A 461 20.07 -0.74 14.01
N SER A 462 19.11 -0.10 14.69
CA SER A 462 18.35 -0.78 15.74
C SER A 462 17.38 -1.81 15.15
N ASP A 463 16.79 -1.55 13.97
CA ASP A 463 15.97 -2.56 13.28
C ASP A 463 16.82 -3.70 12.67
N VAL A 464 18.05 -3.41 12.24
CA VAL A 464 19.02 -4.45 11.80
C VAL A 464 19.32 -5.43 12.94
N PHE A 465 19.48 -4.93 14.17
CA PHE A 465 19.66 -5.77 15.35
C PHE A 465 18.45 -6.70 15.55
N SER A 466 17.24 -6.14 15.55
CA SER A 466 15.99 -6.91 15.68
C SER A 466 15.86 -7.98 14.58
N PHE A 467 16.23 -7.65 13.34
CA PHE A 467 16.27 -8.60 12.23
C PHE A 467 17.28 -9.74 12.48
N GLY A 468 18.46 -9.44 13.03
CA GLY A 468 19.45 -10.45 13.39
C GLY A 468 18.90 -11.45 14.42
N VAL A 469 18.20 -10.96 15.45
CA VAL A 469 17.51 -11.80 16.44
C VAL A 469 16.46 -12.69 15.76
N LEU A 470 15.64 -12.10 14.89
CA LEU A 470 14.61 -12.82 14.12
C LEU A 470 15.22 -13.93 13.25
N LEU A 471 16.32 -13.66 12.55
CA LEU A 471 17.00 -14.65 11.71
C LEU A 471 17.50 -15.85 12.53
N LEU A 472 18.10 -15.59 13.69
CA LEU A 472 18.57 -16.65 14.60
C LEU A 472 17.41 -17.45 15.23
N GLU A 473 16.29 -16.78 15.52
CA GLU A 473 15.05 -17.42 15.98
C GLU A 473 14.49 -18.36 14.91
N ILE A 474 14.45 -17.94 13.63
CA ILE A 474 14.01 -18.78 12.51
C ILE A 474 14.90 -20.03 12.37
N ILE A 475 16.23 -19.85 12.40
CA ILE A 475 17.18 -20.97 12.24
C ILE A 475 17.07 -21.97 13.39
N SER A 476 16.85 -21.47 14.61
CA SER A 476 16.75 -22.32 15.80
C SER A 476 15.40 -22.99 15.97
N GLY A 477 14.34 -22.44 15.36
CA GLY A 477 12.95 -22.86 15.59
C GLY A 477 12.46 -22.61 17.02
N ARG A 478 13.21 -21.86 17.84
CA ARG A 478 12.93 -21.63 19.26
C ARG A 478 12.55 -20.18 19.49
N LYS A 479 11.38 -19.96 20.10
CA LYS A 479 10.92 -18.60 20.44
C LYS A 479 11.92 -17.87 21.35
N ASN A 480 12.41 -16.70 20.91
CA ASN A 480 13.41 -15.92 21.65
C ASN A 480 12.91 -15.55 23.07
N THR A 481 11.63 -15.15 23.18
CA THR A 481 10.98 -14.78 24.45
C THR A 481 10.87 -15.91 25.47
N ARG A 482 11.10 -17.18 25.08
CA ARG A 482 11.06 -18.35 25.97
C ARG A 482 12.39 -19.09 26.02
N PHE A 483 13.46 -18.53 25.45
CA PHE A 483 14.71 -19.25 25.26
C PHE A 483 15.38 -19.69 26.57
N TYR A 484 15.26 -18.86 27.62
CA TYR A 484 15.81 -19.11 28.96
C TYR A 484 15.29 -20.40 29.63
N LEU A 485 14.14 -20.94 29.17
CA LEU A 485 13.56 -22.18 29.70
C LEU A 485 14.26 -23.45 29.20
N TYR A 486 15.05 -23.37 28.13
CA TYR A 486 15.64 -24.55 27.48
C TYR A 486 17.12 -24.76 27.85
N GLU A 487 17.91 -23.69 27.96
CA GLU A 487 19.38 -23.78 28.05
C GLU A 487 19.92 -23.05 29.28
N GLN A 488 19.65 -23.57 30.48
CA GLN A 488 20.22 -23.10 31.76
C GLN A 488 20.06 -21.60 32.05
N GLY A 489 19.02 -20.95 31.49
CA GLY A 489 18.75 -19.53 31.69
C GLY A 489 19.51 -18.56 30.77
N GLN A 490 20.27 -19.04 29.78
CA GLN A 490 20.96 -18.18 28.82
C GLN A 490 20.00 -17.59 27.77
N SER A 491 20.32 -16.40 27.22
CA SER A 491 19.58 -15.82 26.09
C SER A 491 19.95 -16.49 24.76
N LEU A 492 19.09 -16.39 23.75
CA LEU A 492 19.34 -16.94 22.40
C LEU A 492 20.68 -16.45 21.82
N LEU A 493 20.99 -15.15 21.99
CA LEU A 493 22.23 -14.56 21.50
C LEU A 493 23.45 -15.13 22.23
N THR A 494 23.39 -15.25 23.56
CA THR A 494 24.49 -15.81 24.37
C THR A 494 24.77 -17.26 23.98
N TYR A 495 23.71 -18.06 23.82
CA TYR A 495 23.83 -19.46 23.42
C TYR A 495 24.38 -19.59 21.99
N THR A 496 23.88 -18.79 21.05
CA THR A 496 24.35 -18.79 19.66
C THR A 496 25.82 -18.41 19.58
N TRP A 497 26.25 -17.37 20.29
CA TRP A 497 27.64 -16.94 20.35
C TRP A 497 28.54 -18.04 20.93
N LYS A 498 28.10 -18.69 22.01
CA LYS A 498 28.83 -19.83 22.60
C LYS A 498 29.02 -20.96 21.58
N LEU A 499 27.96 -21.39 20.90
CA LEU A 499 28.05 -22.44 19.88
C LEU A 499 28.95 -22.03 18.71
N TRP A 500 28.89 -20.78 18.29
CA TRP A 500 29.77 -20.24 17.25
C TRP A 500 31.24 -20.32 17.66
N CYS A 501 31.54 -19.87 18.88
CA CYS A 501 32.88 -19.92 19.46
C CYS A 501 33.43 -21.33 19.67
N GLU A 502 32.56 -22.31 19.91
CA GLU A 502 32.91 -23.72 20.07
C GLU A 502 33.05 -24.45 18.72
N GLY A 503 32.83 -23.78 17.58
CA GLY A 503 32.83 -24.40 16.25
C GLY A 503 31.64 -25.34 16.03
N ASN A 504 30.58 -25.21 16.84
CA ASN A 504 29.40 -26.08 16.82
C ASN A 504 28.11 -25.30 16.50
N ALA A 505 28.20 -24.31 15.61
CA ALA A 505 27.05 -23.49 15.21
C ALA A 505 25.89 -24.31 14.62
N GLN A 506 26.18 -25.46 14.01
CA GLN A 506 25.18 -26.44 13.56
C GLN A 506 24.27 -26.97 14.69
N GLY A 507 24.72 -26.89 15.95
CA GLY A 507 23.93 -27.24 17.13
C GLY A 507 22.73 -26.31 17.34
N LEU A 508 22.77 -25.11 16.77
CA LEU A 508 21.66 -24.15 16.84
C LEU A 508 20.48 -24.57 15.97
N VAL A 509 20.75 -25.21 14.83
CA VAL A 509 19.77 -25.50 13.78
C VAL A 509 18.65 -26.42 14.30
N ASP A 510 17.40 -26.03 14.04
CA ASP A 510 16.23 -26.83 14.35
C ASP A 510 16.39 -28.26 13.77
N PRO A 511 16.21 -29.31 14.58
CA PRO A 511 16.26 -30.70 14.10
C PRO A 511 15.39 -30.98 12.87
N VAL A 512 14.25 -30.30 12.71
CA VAL A 512 13.34 -30.42 11.55
C VAL A 512 14.00 -29.92 10.25
N LEU A 513 14.92 -28.95 10.33
CA LEU A 513 15.62 -28.38 9.18
C LEU A 513 16.87 -29.19 8.78
N LYS A 514 17.37 -30.10 9.63
CA LYS A 514 18.61 -30.85 9.39
C LYS A 514 18.54 -31.83 8.21
N GLN A 515 17.35 -32.18 7.74
CA GLN A 515 17.17 -33.15 6.65
C GLN A 515 16.96 -32.49 5.28
N SER A 516 16.74 -31.18 5.23
CA SER A 516 16.18 -30.48 4.06
C SER A 516 17.06 -29.33 3.52
N PHE A 517 18.20 -29.03 4.16
CA PHE A 517 19.03 -27.87 3.80
C PHE A 517 20.53 -28.19 3.71
N ILE A 518 21.24 -27.40 2.90
CA ILE A 518 22.70 -27.42 2.81
C ILE A 518 23.27 -26.76 4.07
N LEU A 519 24.12 -27.49 4.80
CA LEU A 519 24.66 -27.02 6.09
C LEU A 519 25.45 -25.71 5.98
N GLU A 520 26.23 -25.54 4.91
CA GLU A 520 27.03 -24.33 4.66
C GLU A 520 26.14 -23.08 4.53
N GLU A 521 25.00 -23.24 3.87
CA GLU A 521 24.00 -22.20 3.69
C GLU A 521 23.37 -21.75 5.02
N LEU A 522 23.16 -22.68 5.95
CA LEU A 522 22.67 -22.37 7.29
C LEU A 522 23.75 -21.70 8.14
N LEU A 523 24.98 -22.20 8.09
CA LEU A 523 26.12 -21.59 8.80
C LEU A 523 26.36 -20.15 8.35
N LYS A 524 26.23 -19.87 7.04
CA LYS A 524 26.29 -18.52 6.50
C LYS A 524 25.18 -17.62 7.06
N ARG A 525 23.95 -18.12 7.17
CA ARG A 525 22.83 -17.35 7.73
C ARG A 525 23.00 -17.09 9.24
N ILE A 526 23.59 -18.04 9.99
CA ILE A 526 23.97 -17.83 11.40
C ILE A 526 25.04 -16.74 11.50
N HIS A 527 26.05 -16.77 10.63
CA HIS A 527 27.11 -15.75 10.56
C HIS A 527 26.52 -14.36 10.30
N ILE A 528 25.64 -14.23 9.30
CA ILE A 528 24.95 -12.96 9.01
C ILE A 528 24.11 -12.51 10.21
N GLY A 529 23.38 -13.43 10.86
CA GLY A 529 22.63 -13.15 12.09
C GLY A 529 23.52 -12.55 13.18
N LEU A 530 24.70 -13.14 13.41
CA LEU A 530 25.70 -12.63 14.37
C LEU A 530 26.22 -11.24 14.00
N LEU A 531 26.46 -10.96 12.72
CA LEU A 531 26.86 -9.62 12.26
C LEU A 531 25.77 -8.56 12.48
N CYS A 532 24.50 -8.95 12.40
CA CYS A 532 23.38 -8.04 12.64
C CYS A 532 23.21 -7.66 14.12
N VAL A 533 23.58 -8.54 15.05
CA VAL A 533 23.36 -8.36 16.51
C VAL A 533 24.58 -7.80 17.27
N GLN A 534 25.51 -7.14 16.59
CA GLN A 534 26.68 -6.53 17.24
C GLN A 534 26.27 -5.45 18.25
N GLU A 535 27.06 -5.29 19.31
CA GLU A 535 26.79 -4.29 20.35
C GLU A 535 26.82 -2.88 19.78
N ASP A 536 27.91 -2.49 19.12
CA ASP A 536 28.03 -1.18 18.46
C ASP A 536 27.19 -1.14 17.16
N PRO A 537 26.25 -0.18 17.02
CA PRO A 537 25.51 0.03 15.78
C PRO A 537 26.38 0.26 14.54
N ALA A 538 27.61 0.76 14.69
CA ALA A 538 28.56 0.98 13.61
C ALA A 538 29.03 -0.34 12.98
N ASP A 539 29.22 -1.38 13.79
CA ASP A 539 29.70 -2.70 13.36
C ASP A 539 28.62 -3.51 12.65
N ARG A 540 27.33 -3.15 12.83
CA ARG A 540 26.22 -3.79 12.15
C ARG A 540 26.21 -3.44 10.65
N PRO A 541 25.95 -4.38 9.74
CA PRO A 541 25.82 -4.08 8.32
C PRO A 541 24.61 -3.17 8.04
N THR A 542 24.58 -2.54 6.86
CA THR A 542 23.35 -1.89 6.35
C THR A 542 22.37 -2.95 5.87
N VAL A 543 21.07 -2.63 5.85
CA VAL A 543 20.03 -3.54 5.33
C VAL A 543 20.33 -3.95 3.89
N SER A 544 20.80 -3.02 3.04
CA SER A 544 21.22 -3.32 1.67
C SER A 544 22.37 -4.35 1.62
N SER A 545 23.38 -4.20 2.47
CA SER A 545 24.46 -5.17 2.59
C SER A 545 23.96 -6.53 3.06
N VAL A 546 23.03 -6.58 4.02
CA VAL A 546 22.40 -7.84 4.47
C VAL A 546 21.69 -8.55 3.33
N VAL A 547 20.90 -7.83 2.53
CA VAL A 547 20.21 -8.39 1.35
C VAL A 547 21.21 -8.99 0.36
N VAL A 548 22.31 -8.28 0.07
CA VAL A 548 23.38 -8.77 -0.80
C VAL A 548 24.07 -10.00 -0.20
N MET A 549 24.37 -9.98 1.10
CA MET A 549 24.98 -11.10 1.82
C MET A 549 24.11 -12.36 1.77
N LEU A 550 22.79 -12.22 1.88
CA LEU A 550 21.84 -13.32 1.81
C LEU A 550 21.67 -13.85 0.36
N ALA A 551 21.71 -12.98 -0.64
CA ALA A 551 21.46 -13.35 -2.04
C ALA A 551 22.67 -13.94 -2.77
N ILE A 552 23.90 -13.56 -2.41
CA ILE A 552 25.12 -13.96 -3.14
C ILE A 552 25.89 -15.01 -2.35
N ASP A 553 26.00 -16.24 -2.86
CA ASP A 553 26.67 -17.36 -2.17
C ASP A 553 28.17 -17.16 -1.98
N THR A 554 28.84 -16.48 -2.90
CA THR A 554 30.31 -16.34 -2.93
C THR A 554 30.86 -15.11 -2.21
N ILE A 555 30.02 -14.37 -1.48
CA ILE A 555 30.44 -13.13 -0.81
C ILE A 555 31.29 -13.41 0.43
N THR A 556 32.40 -12.70 0.57
CA THR A 556 33.25 -12.76 1.78
C THR A 556 32.60 -11.99 2.91
N LEU A 557 32.35 -12.65 4.04
CA LEU A 557 31.75 -12.04 5.22
C LEU A 557 32.81 -11.60 6.24
N PRO A 558 32.67 -10.42 6.88
CA PRO A 558 33.54 -10.01 7.98
C PRO A 558 33.32 -10.89 9.21
N GLN A 559 34.31 -10.97 10.11
CA GLN A 559 34.17 -11.74 11.34
C GLN A 559 33.29 -11.00 12.36
N PRO A 560 32.26 -11.64 12.94
CA PRO A 560 31.47 -11.02 13.99
C PRO A 560 32.27 -10.96 15.29
N THR A 561 32.01 -9.95 16.09
CA THR A 561 32.48 -9.86 17.49
C THR A 561 31.36 -10.27 18.44
N GLN A 562 31.65 -10.28 19.74
CA GLN A 562 30.70 -10.71 20.76
C GLN A 562 29.46 -9.78 20.78
N PRO A 563 28.25 -10.32 20.59
CA PRO A 563 27.00 -9.55 20.69
C PRO A 563 26.78 -9.02 22.11
N ALA A 564 26.04 -7.92 22.23
CA ALA A 564 25.64 -7.37 23.52
C ALA A 564 24.80 -8.37 24.34
N PHE A 565 25.10 -8.47 25.64
CA PHE A 565 24.38 -9.35 26.55
C PHE A 565 22.95 -8.84 26.81
N SER A 566 21.93 -9.57 26.36
CA SER A 566 20.55 -9.35 26.83
C SER A 566 20.46 -9.75 28.30
N VAL A 567 19.99 -8.86 29.18
CA VAL A 567 19.86 -9.07 30.63
C VAL A 567 18.88 -10.22 30.92
N GLY A 568 19.38 -11.45 30.95
CA GLY A 568 18.77 -12.60 31.60
C GLY A 568 19.43 -12.80 32.97
N ARG A 569 18.65 -13.06 34.02
CA ARG A 569 19.22 -13.40 35.34
C ARG A 569 20.05 -14.69 35.24
N VAL A 570 21.38 -14.59 35.13
CA VAL A 570 22.29 -15.70 35.45
C VAL A 570 23.53 -15.17 36.19
N LYS A 571 23.95 -15.95 37.19
CA LYS A 571 25.15 -15.75 38.02
C LYS A 571 26.39 -15.59 37.15
N SER A 572 27.24 -14.64 37.55
CA SER A 572 28.56 -14.39 36.96
C SER A 572 29.40 -15.67 36.81
N SER A 573 29.97 -15.87 35.64
CA SER A 573 31.38 -16.23 35.53
C SER A 573 31.98 -15.69 34.24
N SER A 574 33.06 -14.93 34.43
CA SER A 574 34.02 -14.47 33.45
C SER A 574 34.57 -15.60 32.58
N ASP A 575 34.73 -15.32 31.27
CA ASP A 575 36.01 -15.39 30.56
C ASP A 575 35.80 -14.89 29.11
N LEU A 576 36.38 -13.73 28.80
CA LEU A 576 36.43 -13.15 27.45
C LEU A 576 37.31 -14.04 26.57
N LYS A 577 36.68 -14.95 25.82
CA LYS A 577 37.37 -15.76 24.81
C LYS A 577 37.26 -15.08 23.46
N VAL A 578 38.39 -14.72 22.87
CA VAL A 578 38.49 -14.38 21.44
C VAL A 578 38.34 -15.69 20.67
N CYS A 579 37.30 -15.79 19.85
CA CYS A 579 36.95 -17.03 19.15
C CYS A 579 37.64 -17.07 17.77
N SER A 580 38.29 -18.21 17.47
CA SER A 580 38.92 -18.50 16.17
C SER A 580 37.95 -19.27 15.26
N ALA A 581 38.10 -19.06 13.95
CA ALA A 581 37.07 -19.11 12.90
C ALA A 581 36.52 -20.50 12.54
N ASN A 582 35.23 -20.51 12.13
CA ASN A 582 34.73 -21.47 11.15
C ASN A 582 35.23 -21.03 9.77
N GLU A 583 36.32 -21.63 9.29
CA GLU A 583 36.81 -21.37 7.93
C GLU A 583 35.87 -22.02 6.90
N VAL A 584 35.02 -21.20 6.27
CA VAL A 584 34.30 -21.60 5.05
C VAL A 584 35.30 -21.51 3.89
N THR A 585 35.93 -22.63 3.54
CA THR A 585 36.90 -22.70 2.44
C THR A 585 36.16 -22.84 1.09
N LEU A 586 36.03 -21.75 0.34
CA LEU A 586 35.55 -21.80 -1.05
C LEU A 586 36.74 -21.95 -2.01
N SER A 587 36.73 -23.06 -2.74
CA SER A 587 37.76 -23.47 -3.70
C SER A 587 38.03 -22.44 -4.81
N THR A 588 39.30 -22.18 -5.06
CA THR A 588 39.79 -21.33 -6.15
C THR A 588 39.87 -22.14 -7.45
N VAL A 589 39.05 -21.78 -8.44
CA VAL A 589 39.25 -22.19 -9.83
C VAL A 589 39.85 -21.02 -10.58
N SER A 590 41.15 -21.11 -10.90
CA SER A 590 41.84 -20.16 -11.77
C SER A 590 41.41 -20.37 -13.24
N PRO A 591 41.32 -19.29 -14.04
CA PRO A 591 40.91 -19.38 -15.44
C PRO A 591 42.03 -19.99 -16.30
N ARG A 592 41.64 -20.85 -17.24
CA ARG A 592 42.42 -21.20 -18.43
C ARG A 592 41.84 -20.52 -19.64
#